data_AF-A0A6B2YSL1-F1
#
_entry.id   AF-A0A6B2YSL1-F1
#
_cell.length_a   1.000
_cell.length_b   1.000
_cell.length_c   1.000
_cell.angle_alpha   90.00
_cell.angle_beta   90.00
_cell.angle_gamma   90.00
#
_symmetry.space_group_name_H-M   'P 1'
#
loop_
_entity.id
_entity.type
_entity.pdbx_description
1 polymer ?
#
loop_
_entity_poly.entity_id
_entity_poly.type
_entity_poly.pdbx_seq_one_letter_code
_entity_poly.pdbx_strand_id
1 'polypeptide(L)'
;RRAGVSSFGISGTNAHVILEQGTEETESVAETSLSLSPTPWPLSAKDATALREQAARLAASPAAASAGVGWSLAVTRAALEHRAVLLGGSAEELVATAAQFGAGSGGSVVVQGRTLTDSRPVFVFPGQGAQ
;
A
#
# COMPACT_ATOMS: atom_id res chain seq x y z
N ARG A 1 -16.09 -14.25 18.08
CA ARG A 1 -15.77 -15.71 18.05
C ARG A 1 -14.61 -16.00 19.01
N ARG A 2 -14.48 -17.20 19.59
CA ARG A 2 -13.35 -17.58 20.48
C ARG A 2 -12.75 -18.92 20.06
N ALA A 3 -11.44 -19.09 20.25
CA ALA A 3 -10.72 -20.33 19.94
C ALA A 3 -9.57 -20.56 20.93
N GLY A 4 -9.25 -21.82 21.23
CA GLY A 4 -8.07 -22.19 22.01
C GLY A 4 -6.98 -22.78 21.12
N VAL A 5 -5.72 -22.41 21.37
CA VAL A 5 -4.54 -22.99 20.74
C VAL A 5 -3.67 -23.63 21.82
N SER A 6 -3.42 -24.93 21.70
CA SER A 6 -2.51 -25.68 22.58
C SER A 6 -1.27 -26.10 21.82
N SER A 7 -0.10 -26.03 22.47
CA SER A 7 1.16 -26.57 21.98
C SER A 7 1.81 -27.41 23.07
N PHE A 8 2.24 -28.63 22.70
CA PHE A 8 2.86 -29.60 23.60
C PHE A 8 4.22 -30.00 23.04
N GLY A 9 5.30 -29.54 23.69
CA GLY A 9 6.66 -29.84 23.27
C GLY A 9 7.11 -31.24 23.69
N ILE A 10 7.97 -31.86 22.90
CA ILE A 10 8.53 -33.19 23.19
C ILE A 10 9.32 -33.25 24.51
N SER A 11 9.81 -32.11 25.00
CA SER A 11 10.46 -31.96 26.31
C SER A 11 9.49 -31.92 27.50
N GLY A 12 8.17 -31.87 27.25
CA GLY A 12 7.14 -31.72 28.26
C GLY A 12 6.71 -30.26 28.54
N THR A 13 7.23 -29.28 27.81
CA THR A 13 6.79 -27.88 27.93
C THR A 13 5.47 -27.67 27.19
N ASN A 14 4.46 -27.16 27.90
CA ASN A 14 3.12 -26.93 27.36
C ASN A 14 2.76 -25.45 27.40
N ALA A 15 2.12 -24.95 26.35
CA ALA A 15 1.58 -23.60 26.28
C ALA A 15 0.13 -23.62 25.77
N HIS A 16 -0.72 -22.79 26.36
CA HIS A 16 -2.12 -22.66 25.97
C HIS A 16 -2.47 -21.18 25.82
N VAL A 17 -3.12 -20.83 24.71
CA VAL A 17 -3.59 -19.47 24.42
C VAL A 17 -5.06 -19.52 24.06
N ILE A 18 -5.85 -18.63 24.66
CA ILE A 18 -7.23 -18.37 24.26
C ILE A 18 -7.23 -17.09 23.41
N LEU A 19 -7.75 -17.21 22.19
CA LEU A 19 -7.92 -16.12 21.25
C LEU A 19 -9.39 -15.74 21.18
N GLU A 20 -9.66 -14.44 21.21
CA GLU A 20 -10.96 -13.87 20.92
C GLU A 20 -10.85 -13.05 19.62
N GLN A 21 -11.85 -13.17 18.76
CA GLN A 21 -11.98 -12.32 17.58
C GLN A 21 -12.18 -10.88 18.06
N GLY A 22 -11.39 -9.94 17.55
CA GLY A 22 -11.61 -8.52 17.78
C GLY A 22 -13.03 -8.12 17.40
N THR A 23 -13.64 -7.23 18.18
CA THR A 23 -14.89 -6.58 17.80
C THR A 23 -14.63 -5.73 16.56
N GLU A 24 -15.53 -5.80 15.57
CA GLU A 24 -15.58 -4.77 14.53
C GLU A 24 -16.02 -3.49 15.25
N GLU A 25 -15.05 -2.68 15.65
CA GLU A 25 -15.31 -1.31 16.04
C GLU A 25 -15.79 -0.61 14.77
N THR A 26 -17.10 -0.45 14.64
CA THR A 26 -17.68 0.53 13.74
C THR A 26 -17.34 1.90 14.33
N GLU A 27 -16.06 2.28 14.31
CA GLU A 27 -15.72 3.68 14.43
C GLU A 27 -16.33 4.36 13.20
N SER A 28 -17.53 4.89 13.40
CA SER A 28 -18.05 6.01 12.63
C SER A 28 -17.16 7.22 12.93
N VAL A 29 -15.88 7.15 12.58
CA VAL A 29 -15.19 8.38 12.23
C VAL A 29 -16.01 8.87 11.04
N ALA A 30 -16.65 10.03 11.19
CA ALA A 30 -17.06 10.79 10.04
C ALA A 30 -15.75 11.19 9.34
N GLU A 31 -15.17 10.24 8.61
CA GLU A 31 -14.04 10.48 7.75
C GLU A 31 -14.58 11.46 6.74
N THR A 32 -14.14 12.71 6.83
CA THR A 32 -14.08 13.54 5.63
C THR A 32 -13.12 12.78 4.72
N SER A 33 -13.67 11.86 3.93
CA SER A 33 -12.93 11.12 2.94
C SER A 33 -12.49 12.16 1.94
N LEU A 34 -11.24 12.63 2.09
CA LEU A 34 -10.58 13.38 1.05
C LEU A 34 -10.43 12.41 -0.11
N SER A 35 -11.41 12.41 -1.01
CA SER A 35 -11.35 11.69 -2.26
C SER A 35 -10.34 12.39 -3.15
N LEU A 36 -9.09 11.94 -3.06
CA LEU A 36 -8.06 12.37 -3.99
C LEU A 36 -8.40 11.76 -5.36
N SER A 37 -8.59 12.62 -6.35
CA SER A 37 -8.68 12.21 -7.75
C SER A 37 -7.54 12.87 -8.52
N PRO A 38 -6.53 12.11 -8.98
CA PRO A 38 -6.38 10.67 -8.80
C PRO A 38 -5.95 10.26 -7.37
N THR A 39 -6.34 9.05 -6.95
CA THR A 39 -5.91 8.42 -5.69
C THR A 39 -4.52 7.78 -5.88
N PRO A 40 -3.56 8.03 -4.97
CA PRO A 40 -2.24 7.41 -5.05
C PRO A 40 -2.14 6.08 -4.28
N TRP A 41 -1.55 5.07 -4.91
CA TRP A 41 -1.06 3.85 -4.26
C TRP A 41 0.47 3.86 -4.22
N PRO A 42 1.09 4.29 -3.11
CA PRO A 42 2.53 4.23 -2.94
C PRO A 42 2.98 2.79 -2.65
N LEU A 43 3.96 2.31 -3.39
CA LEU A 43 4.61 1.02 -3.21
C LEU A 43 6.10 1.24 -2.98
N SER A 44 6.70 0.37 -2.15
CA SER A 44 8.14 0.39 -1.98
C SER A 44 8.71 -0.98 -1.67
N ALA A 45 9.89 -1.28 -2.21
CA ALA A 45 10.58 -2.54 -2.04
C ALA A 45 12.11 -2.35 -1.95
N LYS A 46 12.83 -3.44 -1.64
CA LYS A 46 14.30 -3.43 -1.60
C LYS A 46 14.95 -3.41 -2.97
N ASP A 47 14.23 -3.86 -4.00
CA ASP A 47 14.69 -3.89 -5.39
C ASP A 47 13.51 -3.76 -6.37
N ALA A 48 13.82 -3.59 -7.65
CA ALA A 48 12.83 -3.36 -8.70
C ALA A 48 11.96 -4.59 -9.02
N THR A 49 12.45 -5.81 -8.77
CA THR A 49 11.69 -7.04 -9.00
C THR A 49 10.66 -7.23 -7.89
N ALA A 50 11.09 -7.10 -6.64
CA ALA A 50 10.21 -7.12 -5.47
C ALA A 50 9.12 -6.03 -5.55
N LEU A 51 9.45 -4.86 -6.11
CA LEU A 51 8.47 -3.78 -6.32
C LEU A 51 7.36 -4.18 -7.30
N ARG A 52 7.71 -4.86 -8.41
CA ARG A 52 6.72 -5.37 -9.39
C ARG A 52 5.92 -6.52 -8.82
N GLU A 53 6.55 -7.45 -8.10
CA GLU A 53 5.85 -8.54 -7.43
C GLU A 53 4.85 -8.02 -6.40
N GLN A 54 5.21 -6.98 -5.64
CA GLN A 54 4.30 -6.34 -4.70
C GLN A 54 3.07 -5.77 -5.41
N ALA A 55 3.24 -5.12 -6.56
CA ALA A 55 2.13 -4.59 -7.35
C ALA A 55 1.22 -5.72 -7.87
N ALA A 56 1.79 -6.82 -8.38
CA ALA A 56 1.03 -7.98 -8.83
C ALA A 56 0.23 -8.62 -7.69
N ARG A 57 0.83 -8.78 -6.51
CA ARG A 57 0.15 -9.32 -5.32
C ARG A 57 -0.96 -8.38 -4.82
N LEU A 58 -0.74 -7.08 -4.90
CA LEU A 58 -1.76 -6.09 -4.55
C LEU A 58 -2.94 -6.17 -5.50
N ALA A 59 -2.70 -6.23 -6.82
CA ALA A 59 -3.76 -6.35 -7.82
C ALA A 59 -4.61 -7.62 -7.65
N ALA A 60 -4.01 -8.73 -7.22
CA ALA A 60 -4.71 -9.98 -6.96
C ALA A 60 -5.42 -10.03 -5.58
N SER A 61 -5.22 -9.03 -4.72
CA SER A 61 -5.78 -9.01 -3.37
C SER A 61 -7.27 -8.64 -3.39
N PRO A 62 -8.15 -9.38 -2.71
CA PRO A 62 -9.54 -8.96 -2.51
C PRO A 62 -9.65 -7.59 -1.81
N ALA A 63 -8.65 -7.23 -1.01
CA ALA A 63 -8.62 -5.95 -0.31
C ALA A 63 -8.39 -4.76 -1.25
N ALA A 64 -7.94 -4.98 -2.49
CA ALA A 64 -7.61 -3.93 -3.45
C ALA A 64 -8.85 -3.11 -3.87
N ALA A 65 -10.05 -3.64 -3.69
CA ALA A 65 -11.31 -2.93 -3.92
C ALA A 65 -11.68 -1.96 -2.77
N SER A 66 -10.94 -1.98 -1.64
CA SER A 66 -11.21 -1.09 -0.50
C SER A 66 -10.69 0.32 -0.76
N ALA A 67 -11.51 1.33 -0.45
CA ALA A 67 -11.13 2.74 -0.56
C ALA A 67 -9.93 3.12 0.35
N GLY A 68 -9.71 2.37 1.44
CA GLY A 68 -8.63 2.62 2.41
C GLY A 68 -7.24 2.10 2.01
N VAL A 69 -7.09 1.49 0.83
CA VAL A 69 -5.82 0.87 0.41
C VAL A 69 -4.70 1.89 0.27
N GLY A 70 -4.96 3.01 -0.41
CA GLY A 70 -3.94 4.05 -0.62
C GLY A 70 -3.41 4.61 0.70
N TRP A 71 -4.31 4.90 1.64
CA TRP A 71 -3.97 5.31 3.00
C TRP A 71 -3.13 4.25 3.73
N SER A 72 -3.60 3.01 3.74
CA SER A 72 -2.91 1.90 4.41
C SER A 72 -1.49 1.71 3.88
N LEU A 73 -1.31 1.80 2.55
CA LEU A 73 -0.01 1.74 1.90
C LEU A 73 0.91 2.90 2.32
N ALA A 74 0.35 4.10 2.46
CA ALA A 74 1.12 5.29 2.83
C ALA A 74 1.57 5.30 4.29
N VAL A 75 0.71 4.86 5.22
CA VAL A 75 0.92 5.10 6.66
C VAL A 75 1.34 3.86 7.46
N THR A 76 1.06 2.65 6.97
CA THR A 76 1.34 1.41 7.73
C THR A 76 2.49 0.58 7.17
N ARG A 77 2.94 0.87 5.95
CA ARG A 77 4.00 0.10 5.29
C ARG A 77 5.34 0.80 5.45
N ALA A 78 6.40 0.00 5.61
CA ALA A 78 7.76 0.52 5.63
C ALA A 78 8.09 1.17 4.28
N ALA A 79 8.77 2.33 4.32
CA ALA A 79 9.13 3.09 3.13
C ALA A 79 10.56 2.75 2.67
N LEU A 80 10.68 1.82 1.72
CA LEU A 80 11.94 1.30 1.19
C LEU A 80 12.47 2.11 0.01
N GLU A 81 13.66 1.75 -0.49
CA GLU A 81 14.42 2.55 -1.46
C GLU A 81 13.82 2.56 -2.86
N HIS A 82 13.38 1.41 -3.39
CA HIS A 82 12.77 1.33 -4.70
C HIS A 82 11.29 1.64 -4.56
N ARG A 83 10.80 2.70 -5.23
CA ARG A 83 9.45 3.21 -5.06
C ARG A 83 8.69 3.30 -6.38
N ALA A 84 7.39 3.06 -6.31
CA ALA A 84 6.45 3.38 -7.37
C ALA A 84 5.20 4.01 -6.77
N VAL A 85 4.59 4.96 -7.46
CA VAL A 85 3.27 5.49 -7.13
C VAL A 85 2.37 5.20 -8.32
N LEU A 86 1.33 4.40 -8.09
CA LEU A 86 0.28 4.14 -9.06
C LEU A 86 -0.83 5.16 -8.82
N LEU A 87 -1.30 5.82 -9.87
CA LEU A 87 -2.40 6.78 -9.79
C LEU A 87 -3.65 6.18 -10.46
N GLY A 88 -4.84 6.54 -9.99
CA GLY A 88 -6.08 6.18 -10.67
C GLY A 88 -7.29 6.87 -10.05
N GLY A 89 -8.34 7.06 -10.83
CA GLY A 89 -9.59 7.69 -10.40
C GLY A 89 -10.55 6.71 -9.72
N SER A 90 -10.34 5.40 -9.89
CA SER A 90 -11.13 4.34 -9.24
C SER A 90 -10.27 3.18 -8.75
N ALA A 91 -10.86 2.32 -7.92
CA ALA A 91 -10.21 1.09 -7.46
C ALA A 91 -9.90 0.14 -8.63
N GLU A 92 -10.80 0.04 -9.62
CA GLU A 92 -10.62 -0.79 -10.82
C GLU A 92 -9.45 -0.30 -11.66
N GLU A 93 -9.33 1.01 -11.86
CA GLU A 93 -8.19 1.62 -12.58
C GLU A 93 -6.87 1.38 -11.85
N LEU A 94 -6.87 1.49 -10.51
CA LEU A 94 -5.68 1.25 -9.69
C LEU A 94 -5.27 -0.23 -9.70
N VAL A 95 -6.22 -1.15 -9.61
CA VAL A 95 -5.97 -2.59 -9.74
C VAL A 95 -5.41 -2.93 -11.12
N ALA A 96 -5.98 -2.37 -12.19
CA ALA A 96 -5.48 -2.57 -13.54
C ALA A 96 -4.06 -2.01 -13.71
N THR A 97 -3.79 -0.81 -13.19
CA THR A 97 -2.47 -0.19 -13.21
C THR A 97 -1.45 -1.02 -12.43
N ALA A 98 -1.84 -1.56 -11.26
CA ALA A 98 -1.00 -2.44 -10.46
C ALA A 98 -0.69 -3.77 -11.18
N ALA A 99 -1.67 -4.37 -11.85
CA ALA A 99 -1.48 -5.59 -12.62
C ALA A 99 -0.53 -5.38 -13.82
N GLN A 100 -0.72 -4.29 -14.57
CA GLN A 100 0.16 -3.92 -15.68
C GLN A 100 1.59 -3.68 -15.21
N PHE A 101 1.75 -2.87 -14.17
CA PHE A 101 3.05 -2.58 -13.60
C PHE A 101 3.75 -3.85 -13.09
N GLY A 102 3.01 -4.74 -12.43
CA GLY A 102 3.51 -6.04 -11.99
C GLY A 102 3.96 -6.95 -13.13
N ALA A 103 3.27 -6.91 -14.27
CA ALA A 103 3.64 -7.62 -15.50
C ALA A 103 4.84 -6.99 -16.22
N GLY A 104 5.33 -5.83 -15.79
CA GLY A 104 6.44 -5.11 -16.41
C GLY A 104 6.05 -4.25 -17.60
N SER A 105 4.75 -4.05 -17.86
CA SER A 105 4.28 -3.04 -18.81
C SER A 105 4.22 -1.67 -18.13
N GLY A 106 5.07 -0.74 -18.59
CA GLY A 106 5.09 0.63 -18.09
C GLY A 106 3.92 1.44 -18.68
N GLY A 107 2.99 1.87 -17.82
CA GLY A 107 1.92 2.81 -18.19
C GLY A 107 2.27 4.25 -17.78
N SER A 108 1.67 5.24 -18.45
CA SER A 108 1.81 6.69 -18.16
C SER A 108 1.42 7.08 -16.72
N VAL A 109 0.72 6.19 -16.02
CA VAL A 109 0.06 6.43 -14.73
C VAL A 109 0.90 5.89 -13.55
N VAL A 110 2.16 5.55 -13.80
CA VAL A 110 3.10 5.04 -12.80
C VAL A 110 4.30 5.97 -12.70
N VAL A 111 4.52 6.55 -11.51
CA VAL A 111 5.74 7.30 -11.21
C VAL A 111 6.69 6.38 -10.46
N GLN A 112 7.87 6.11 -11.04
CA GLN A 112 8.90 5.30 -10.39
C GLN A 112 10.08 6.14 -9.94
N GLY A 113 10.74 5.69 -8.89
CA GLY A 113 11.96 6.33 -8.42
C GLY A 113 12.73 5.48 -7.44
N ARG A 114 13.93 5.94 -7.11
CA ARG A 114 14.71 5.43 -5.99
C ARG A 114 14.95 6.57 -5.02
N THR A 115 14.95 6.28 -3.73
CA THR A 115 15.29 7.29 -2.71
C THR A 115 16.70 7.81 -2.93
N LEU A 116 16.85 9.13 -2.86
CA LEU A 116 18.14 9.80 -2.82
C LEU A 116 18.53 9.98 -1.36
N THR A 117 19.79 9.71 -1.02
CA THR A 117 20.32 9.85 0.34
C THR A 117 20.55 11.30 0.77
N ASP A 118 20.68 12.24 -0.19
CA ASP A 118 20.82 13.69 0.05
C ASP A 118 19.93 14.46 -0.95
N SER A 119 18.62 14.39 -0.77
CA SER A 119 17.69 15.17 -1.60
C SER A 119 17.68 16.64 -1.16
N ARG A 120 17.97 17.54 -2.12
CA ARG A 120 17.93 19.00 -1.91
C ARG A 120 17.01 19.62 -2.95
N PRO A 121 15.68 19.52 -2.76
CA PRO A 121 14.75 20.05 -3.75
C PRO A 121 14.89 21.58 -3.84
N VAL A 122 14.97 22.09 -5.07
CA VAL A 122 14.96 23.53 -5.35
C VAL A 122 13.56 23.92 -5.79
N PHE A 123 13.01 24.96 -5.17
CA PHE A 123 11.66 25.43 -5.45
C PHE A 123 11.76 26.58 -6.44
N VAL A 124 11.07 26.47 -7.56
CA VAL A 124 11.08 27.48 -8.64
C VAL A 124 9.71 28.14 -8.70
N PHE A 125 9.69 29.48 -8.64
CA PHE A 125 8.48 30.28 -8.69
C PHE A 125 8.49 31.11 -10.00
N PRO A 126 7.84 30.64 -11.07
CA PRO A 126 7.79 31.38 -12.33
C PRO A 126 6.96 32.66 -12.18
N GLY A 127 7.32 33.67 -12.96
CA GLY A 127 6.59 34.95 -12.99
C GLY A 127 5.27 34.87 -13.75
N GLN A 128 4.78 36.04 -14.16
CA GLN A 128 3.54 36.19 -14.92
C GLN A 128 3.57 35.38 -16.24
N GLY A 129 2.47 34.68 -16.56
CA GLY A 129 2.32 33.90 -17.81
C GLY A 129 2.39 32.38 -17.65
N ALA A 130 2.44 31.87 -16.41
CA ALA A 130 2.44 30.43 -16.10
C ALA A 130 1.06 29.85 -15.79
N GLN A 131 0.01 30.66 -15.92
CA GLN A 131 -1.39 30.24 -15.83
C GLN A 131 -1.92 29.66 -17.15
#